data_AF-W9QNI0-F1
#
_entry.id   AF-W9QNI0-F1
#
_cell.length_a   1.000
_cell.length_b   1.000
_cell.length_c   1.000
_cell.angle_alpha   90.00
_cell.angle_beta   90.00
_cell.angle_gamma   90.00
#
_symmetry.space_group_name_H-M   'P 1'
#
loop_
_entity.id
_entity.type
_entity.pdbx_description
1 polymer ?
#
loop_
_entity_poly.entity_id
_entity_poly.type
_entity_poly.pdbx_seq_one_letter_code
_entity_poly.pdbx_strand_id
1 'polypeptide(L)'
;MKTNNYFVPALFSIPSFEQELNNLFQNRDLVFHFLGRYLFHPTNKVWGLITRYYRGYLANADEKISIQIRLLFDVRTNPFQHVLDQILECTIKENLLPEINWQESIISNISETPKSKAVLMTSLSSAFFEKIRDMYWEHPTVTRDVARIFQPCHEEHQQSEKQTHDRKALAGPD
;
A
#
# COMPACT_ATOMS: atom_id res chain seq x y z
N MET A 1 -15.63 3.46 27.42
CA MET A 1 -14.96 2.24 26.93
C MET A 1 -13.60 2.64 26.37
N LYS A 2 -12.50 1.97 26.74
CA LYS A 2 -11.15 2.23 26.21
C LYS A 2 -10.62 0.92 25.61
N THR A 3 -10.31 0.92 24.32
CA THR A 3 -9.87 -0.27 23.57
C THR A 3 -9.03 0.17 22.37
N ASN A 4 -8.08 -0.68 21.99
CA ASN A 4 -7.21 -0.53 20.82
C ASN A 4 -7.29 -1.75 19.88
N ASN A 5 -8.25 -2.66 20.10
CA ASN A 5 -8.40 -3.88 19.33
C ASN A 5 -9.66 -3.84 18.45
N TYR A 6 -9.59 -4.52 17.30
CA TYR A 6 -10.78 -4.84 16.50
C TYR A 6 -11.46 -6.09 17.07
N PHE A 7 -12.39 -5.89 18.01
CA PHE A 7 -13.08 -6.97 18.74
C PHE A 7 -14.40 -7.41 18.09
N VAL A 8 -14.76 -6.86 16.93
CA VAL A 8 -15.98 -7.21 16.19
C VAL A 8 -16.12 -8.72 15.93
N PRO A 9 -15.06 -9.48 15.57
CA PRO A 9 -15.19 -10.92 15.39
C PRO A 9 -15.67 -11.65 16.66
N ALA A 10 -15.27 -11.18 17.84
CA ALA A 10 -15.71 -11.77 19.11
C ALA A 10 -17.19 -11.50 19.40
N LEU A 11 -17.78 -10.44 18.85
CA LEU A 11 -19.21 -10.14 19.02
C LEU A 11 -20.11 -11.16 18.32
N PHE A 12 -19.65 -11.72 17.19
CA PHE A 12 -20.37 -12.80 16.50
C PHE A 12 -20.43 -14.09 17.31
N SER A 13 -19.54 -14.27 18.29
CA SER A 13 -19.52 -15.44 19.18
C SER A 13 -20.43 -15.28 20.41
N ILE A 14 -21.10 -14.14 20.57
CA ILE A 14 -22.03 -13.89 21.68
C ILE A 14 -23.45 -14.25 21.22
N PRO A 15 -24.12 -15.27 21.82
CA PRO A 15 -25.41 -15.76 21.34
C PRO A 15 -26.52 -14.69 21.26
N SER A 16 -26.48 -13.68 22.13
CA SER A 16 -27.46 -12.59 22.13
C SER A 16 -27.31 -11.63 20.94
N PHE A 17 -26.12 -11.53 20.32
CA PHE A 17 -25.85 -10.62 19.21
C PHE A 17 -25.75 -11.33 17.87
N GLU A 18 -25.50 -12.64 17.87
CA GLU A 18 -25.27 -13.43 16.67
C GLU A 18 -26.41 -13.29 15.65
N GLN A 19 -27.67 -13.40 16.09
CA GLN A 19 -28.82 -13.36 15.18
C GLN A 19 -28.94 -12.00 14.46
N GLU A 20 -28.79 -10.90 15.21
CA GLU A 20 -28.90 -9.55 14.66
C GLU A 20 -27.71 -9.22 13.75
N LEU A 21 -26.49 -9.59 14.14
CA LEU A 21 -25.29 -9.37 13.34
C LEU A 21 -25.29 -10.17 12.05
N ASN A 22 -25.77 -11.42 12.06
CA ASN A 22 -25.91 -12.21 10.84
C ASN A 22 -26.98 -11.64 9.89
N ASN A 23 -28.03 -11.01 10.43
CA ASN A 23 -29.04 -10.33 9.61
C ASN A 23 -28.49 -9.04 8.97
N LEU A 24 -27.71 -8.26 9.72
CA LEU A 24 -27.10 -7.02 9.24
C LEU A 24 -25.95 -7.27 8.25
N PHE A 25 -25.12 -8.28 8.53
CA PHE A 25 -23.92 -8.60 7.76
C PHE A 25 -23.96 -10.04 7.28
N GLN A 26 -24.58 -10.25 6.12
CA GLN A 26 -24.62 -11.55 5.46
C GLN A 26 -23.21 -12.09 5.17
N ASN A 27 -22.25 -11.18 4.93
CA ASN A 27 -20.83 -11.51 4.85
C ASN A 27 -20.09 -10.90 6.05
N ARG A 28 -19.62 -11.78 6.94
CA ARG A 28 -18.92 -11.42 8.19
C ARG A 28 -17.60 -10.70 7.93
N ASP A 29 -16.97 -10.93 6.79
CA ASP A 29 -15.68 -10.32 6.44
C ASP A 29 -15.82 -8.86 6.01
N LEU A 30 -17.04 -8.42 5.66
CA LEU A 30 -17.30 -7.06 5.17
C LEU A 30 -17.74 -6.07 6.24
N VAL A 31 -17.78 -6.47 7.51
CA VAL A 31 -18.29 -5.61 8.60
C VAL A 31 -17.50 -4.31 8.70
N PHE A 32 -16.15 -4.39 8.70
CA PHE A 32 -15.30 -3.20 8.71
C PHE A 32 -15.39 -2.40 7.42
N HIS A 33 -15.58 -3.06 6.27
CA HIS A 33 -15.76 -2.38 4.99
C HIS A 33 -17.02 -1.48 5.00
N PHE A 34 -18.16 -2.00 5.45
CA PHE A 34 -19.40 -1.24 5.50
C PHE A 34 -19.39 -0.16 6.58
N LEU A 35 -19.03 -0.53 7.82
CA LEU A 35 -19.01 0.42 8.94
C LEU A 35 -17.91 1.47 8.76
N GLY A 36 -16.74 1.08 8.26
CA GLY A 36 -15.64 2.00 8.01
C GLY A 36 -16.01 3.08 6.99
N ARG A 37 -16.66 2.70 5.89
CA ARG A 37 -17.13 3.65 4.86
C ARG A 37 -18.25 4.57 5.34
N TYR A 38 -19.05 4.12 6.30
CA TYR A 38 -20.13 4.91 6.88
C TYR A 38 -19.64 5.88 7.97
N LEU A 39 -18.65 5.47 8.76
CA LEU A 39 -18.17 6.25 9.91
C LEU A 39 -17.02 7.19 9.55
N PHE A 40 -16.09 6.75 8.71
CA PHE A 40 -14.86 7.49 8.43
C PHE A 40 -14.96 8.28 7.13
N HIS A 41 -15.32 9.56 7.28
CA HIS A 41 -15.27 10.53 6.20
C HIS A 41 -14.13 11.54 6.45
N PRO A 42 -13.14 11.63 5.53
CA PRO A 42 -12.05 12.57 5.70
C PRO A 42 -12.56 14.01 5.62
N THR A 43 -11.99 14.88 6.44
CA THR A 43 -12.24 16.33 6.32
C THR A 43 -11.74 16.87 4.98
N ASN A 44 -12.30 17.99 4.53
CA ASN A 44 -11.90 18.64 3.26
C ASN A 44 -10.38 18.85 3.13
N LYS A 45 -9.67 19.10 4.23
CA LYS A 45 -8.21 19.26 4.22
C LYS A 45 -7.50 17.96 3.84
N VAL A 46 -7.89 16.83 4.45
CA VAL A 46 -7.34 15.49 4.16
C VAL A 46 -7.75 15.05 2.76
N TRP A 47 -9.02 15.26 2.39
CA TRP A 47 -9.51 14.95 1.05
C TRP A 47 -8.75 15.73 -0.04
N GLY A 48 -8.41 16.99 0.23
CA GLY A 48 -7.56 17.80 -0.64
C GLY A 48 -6.17 17.21 -0.86
N LEU A 49 -5.55 16.62 0.17
CA LEU A 49 -4.25 15.94 0.04
C LEU A 49 -4.38 14.68 -0.83
N ILE A 50 -5.36 13.83 -0.52
CA ILE A 50 -5.62 12.58 -1.25
C ILE A 50 -5.86 12.88 -2.73
N THR A 51 -6.77 13.82 -3.03
CA THR A 51 -7.14 14.15 -4.42
C THR A 51 -6.00 14.79 -5.22
N ARG A 52 -5.19 15.66 -4.60
CA ARG A 52 -4.02 16.25 -5.26
C ARG A 52 -2.97 15.20 -5.60
N TYR A 53 -2.67 14.31 -4.65
CA TYR A 53 -1.69 13.26 -4.86
C TYR A 53 -2.16 12.26 -5.91
N TYR A 54 -3.42 11.80 -5.80
CA TYR A 54 -4.02 10.89 -6.77
C TYR A 54 -3.98 11.47 -8.19
N ARG A 55 -4.42 12.72 -8.38
CA ARG A 55 -4.42 13.37 -9.70
C ARG A 55 -3.03 13.62 -10.25
N GLY A 56 -2.07 13.96 -9.39
CA GLY A 56 -0.69 14.26 -9.80
C GLY A 56 0.12 13.03 -10.21
N TYR A 57 -0.07 11.89 -9.52
CA TYR A 57 0.84 10.74 -9.63
C TYR A 57 0.18 9.44 -10.07
N LEU A 58 -1.09 9.21 -9.71
CA LEU A 58 -1.73 7.90 -9.87
C LEU A 58 -2.79 7.86 -10.97
N ALA A 59 -3.44 8.99 -11.29
CA ALA A 59 -4.61 9.03 -12.16
C ALA A 59 -4.34 8.47 -13.57
N ASN A 60 -3.18 8.80 -14.15
CA ASN A 60 -2.85 8.48 -15.54
C ASN A 60 -2.25 7.08 -15.75
N ALA A 61 -2.10 6.27 -14.69
CA ALA A 61 -1.60 4.90 -14.82
C ALA A 61 -2.73 3.91 -15.13
N ASP A 62 -2.42 2.95 -16.00
CA ASP A 62 -3.31 1.84 -16.38
C ASP A 62 -3.55 0.91 -15.18
N GLU A 63 -2.50 0.68 -14.40
CA GLU A 63 -2.54 -0.15 -13.19
C GLU A 63 -1.97 0.61 -12.00
N LYS A 64 -2.56 0.42 -10.82
CA LYS A 64 -2.20 1.11 -9.58
C LYS A 64 -1.97 0.06 -8.49
N ILE A 65 -0.76 0.00 -7.97
CA ILE A 65 -0.33 -1.00 -6.99
C ILE A 65 0.05 -0.24 -5.72
N SER A 66 -0.43 -0.69 -4.56
CA SER A 66 -0.04 -0.12 -3.26
C SER A 66 0.74 -1.15 -2.46
N ILE A 67 1.91 -0.78 -1.97
CA ILE A 67 2.78 -1.62 -1.13
C ILE A 67 2.93 -0.91 0.22
N GLN A 68 2.28 -1.46 1.24
CA GLN A 68 2.40 -0.99 2.61
C GLN A 68 3.45 -1.82 3.36
N ILE A 69 4.53 -1.16 3.79
CA ILE A 69 5.66 -1.78 4.49
C ILE A 69 5.64 -1.32 5.94
N ARG A 70 5.37 -2.26 6.84
CA ARG A 70 5.47 -2.05 8.29
C ARG A 70 6.48 -3.03 8.89
N LEU A 71 7.61 -2.50 9.33
CA LEU A 71 8.59 -3.27 10.10
C LEU A 71 8.20 -3.24 11.57
N LEU A 72 7.88 -4.39 12.13
CA LEU A 72 7.78 -4.61 13.57
C LEU A 72 9.18 -5.07 14.01
N PHE A 73 9.75 -4.46 15.07
CA PHE A 73 11.06 -4.72 15.72
C PHE A 73 12.22 -3.74 15.43
N ASP A 74 12.88 -3.43 16.56
CA ASP A 74 13.96 -2.49 16.84
C ASP A 74 15.26 -2.82 16.06
N VAL A 75 15.61 -1.93 15.11
CA VAL A 75 16.91 -1.40 14.62
C VAL A 75 18.21 -2.24 14.64
N ARG A 76 18.33 -3.35 15.38
CA ARG A 76 19.62 -4.05 15.56
C ARG A 76 19.85 -5.29 14.69
N THR A 77 18.81 -5.89 14.12
CA THR A 77 18.96 -7.20 13.43
C THR A 77 18.05 -7.42 12.22
N ASN A 78 17.45 -6.37 11.64
CA ASN A 78 16.73 -6.56 10.38
C ASN A 78 17.67 -6.24 9.20
N PRO A 79 18.19 -7.23 8.45
CA PRO A 79 18.91 -6.93 7.23
C PRO A 79 17.87 -6.40 6.26
N PHE A 80 17.77 -5.08 6.18
CA PHE A 80 16.92 -4.33 5.25
C PHE A 80 16.87 -4.96 3.83
N GLN A 81 17.97 -5.56 3.40
CA GLN A 81 18.07 -6.32 2.15
C GLN A 81 17.13 -7.53 2.09
N HIS A 82 17.00 -8.34 3.14
CA HIS A 82 16.13 -9.52 3.13
C HIS A 82 14.66 -9.14 2.94
N VAL A 83 14.20 -8.08 3.62
CA VAL A 83 12.82 -7.59 3.44
C VAL A 83 12.61 -7.03 2.04
N LEU A 84 13.60 -6.30 1.51
CA LEU A 84 13.55 -5.79 0.16
C LEU A 84 13.46 -6.94 -0.87
N ASP A 85 14.30 -7.96 -0.72
CA ASP A 85 14.32 -9.12 -1.60
C ASP A 85 12.97 -9.86 -1.54
N GLN A 86 12.39 -10.02 -0.34
CA GLN A 86 11.07 -10.62 -0.16
C GLN A 86 9.96 -9.82 -0.86
N ILE A 87 10.00 -8.49 -0.77
CA ILE A 87 9.02 -7.62 -1.46
C ILE A 87 9.16 -7.78 -2.98
N LEU A 88 10.38 -7.75 -3.50
CA LEU A 88 10.63 -7.90 -4.93
C LEU A 88 10.22 -9.29 -5.43
N GLU A 89 10.60 -10.34 -4.73
CA GLU A 89 10.25 -11.71 -5.07
C GLU A 89 8.71 -11.89 -5.06
N CYS A 90 8.02 -11.41 -4.03
CA CYS A 90 6.57 -11.46 -3.94
C CYS A 90 5.90 -10.70 -5.10
N THR A 91 6.33 -9.47 -5.36
CA THR A 91 5.71 -8.62 -6.39
C THR A 91 5.95 -9.12 -7.81
N ILE A 92 7.12 -9.70 -8.09
CA ILE A 92 7.43 -10.31 -9.39
C ILE A 92 6.68 -11.63 -9.55
N LYS A 93 6.69 -12.49 -8.52
CA LYS A 93 6.02 -13.79 -8.54
C LYS A 93 4.51 -13.67 -8.75
N GLU A 94 3.87 -12.70 -8.09
CA GLU A 94 2.44 -12.44 -8.23
C GLU A 94 2.11 -11.56 -9.46
N ASN A 95 3.09 -11.29 -10.33
CA ASN A 95 2.96 -10.46 -11.54
C ASN A 95 2.47 -9.03 -11.30
N LEU A 96 2.64 -8.51 -10.07
CA LEU A 96 2.30 -7.14 -9.72
C LEU A 96 3.29 -6.20 -10.40
N LEU A 97 4.59 -6.44 -10.20
CA LEU A 97 5.65 -5.64 -10.80
C LEU A 97 6.39 -6.42 -11.90
N PRO A 98 6.80 -5.74 -12.98
CA PRO A 98 7.50 -6.38 -14.08
C PRO A 98 8.92 -6.75 -13.66
N GLU A 99 9.39 -7.91 -14.11
CA GLU A 99 10.78 -8.31 -13.91
C GLU A 99 11.73 -7.35 -14.65
N ILE A 100 12.91 -7.14 -14.05
CA ILE A 100 13.93 -6.22 -14.54
C ILE A 100 15.04 -7.01 -15.23
N ASN A 101 15.50 -6.50 -16.38
CA ASN A 101 16.57 -7.14 -17.14
C ASN A 101 17.94 -6.52 -16.78
N TRP A 102 18.74 -7.29 -16.04
CA TRP A 102 20.10 -6.93 -15.63
C TRP A 102 21.15 -7.01 -16.75
N GLN A 103 20.84 -7.66 -17.87
CA GLN A 103 21.79 -7.95 -18.96
C GLN A 103 21.69 -6.96 -20.14
N GLU A 104 20.93 -5.86 -20.00
CA GLU A 104 20.74 -4.77 -20.98
C GLU A 104 20.34 -5.19 -22.42
N SER A 105 20.07 -6.47 -22.65
CA SER A 105 19.67 -6.98 -23.96
C SER A 105 18.15 -6.94 -24.09
N ILE A 106 17.65 -5.95 -24.84
CA ILE A 106 16.22 -5.85 -25.15
C ILE A 106 15.87 -6.96 -26.15
N ILE A 107 15.65 -8.18 -25.65
CA ILE A 107 15.16 -9.29 -26.47
C ILE A 107 13.78 -9.68 -25.96
N SER A 108 12.77 -8.97 -26.44
CA SER A 108 11.39 -9.42 -26.29
C SER A 108 10.54 -8.93 -27.46
N ASN A 109 10.22 -9.85 -28.37
CA ASN A 109 9.14 -9.75 -29.34
C ASN A 109 7.81 -9.92 -28.61
N ILE A 110 7.42 -8.95 -27.79
CA ILE A 110 6.13 -8.96 -27.09
C ILE A 110 5.16 -8.11 -27.90
N SER A 111 4.07 -8.75 -28.33
CA SER A 111 2.98 -8.17 -29.13
C SER A 111 2.04 -7.26 -28.32
N GLU A 112 2.25 -7.15 -27.01
CA GLU A 112 1.41 -6.36 -26.12
C GLU A 112 1.91 -4.91 -26.02
N THR A 113 0.96 -3.97 -26.02
CA THR A 113 1.25 -2.56 -25.79
C THR A 113 1.74 -2.39 -24.35
N PRO A 114 2.87 -1.68 -24.12
CA PRO A 114 3.42 -1.49 -22.79
C PRO A 114 2.41 -0.77 -21.90
N LYS A 115 2.18 -1.28 -20.69
CA LYS A 115 1.27 -0.67 -19.71
C LYS A 115 2.03 0.25 -18.77
N SER A 116 1.38 1.33 -18.34
CA SER A 116 1.89 2.21 -17.31
C SER A 116 1.39 1.75 -15.94
N LYS A 117 2.29 1.31 -15.06
CA LYS A 117 2.01 0.93 -13.68
C LYS A 117 2.46 2.03 -12.71
N ALA A 118 1.58 2.50 -11.84
CA ALA A 118 1.93 3.39 -10.74
C ALA A 118 1.97 2.62 -9.42
N VAL A 119 3.12 2.63 -8.76
CA VAL A 119 3.37 1.93 -7.52
C VAL A 119 3.44 2.93 -6.39
N LEU A 120 2.53 2.81 -5.45
CA LEU A 120 2.46 3.64 -4.26
C LEU A 120 3.08 2.88 -3.09
N MET A 121 4.19 3.37 -2.57
CA MET A 121 4.87 2.76 -1.43
C MET A 121 4.65 3.58 -0.17
N THR A 122 4.19 2.92 0.90
CA THR A 122 4.10 3.52 2.23
C THR A 122 5.01 2.78 3.20
N SER A 123 6.00 3.49 3.73
CA SER A 123 6.92 2.96 4.74
C SER A 123 7.35 4.09 5.67
N LEU A 124 7.75 3.72 6.89
CA LEU A 124 8.47 4.63 7.77
C LEU A 124 9.88 4.96 7.24
N SER A 125 10.48 4.09 6.41
CA SER A 125 11.81 4.28 5.84
C SER A 125 11.75 4.54 4.33
N SER A 126 12.41 5.60 3.86
CA SER A 126 12.52 5.94 2.43
C SER A 126 13.47 5.00 1.70
N ALA A 127 14.31 4.26 2.42
CA ALA A 127 15.31 3.39 1.82
C ALA A 127 14.69 2.36 0.87
N PHE A 128 13.49 1.83 1.21
CA PHE A 128 12.77 0.89 0.33
C PHE A 128 12.34 1.56 -0.97
N PHE A 129 11.79 2.77 -0.88
CA PHE A 129 11.38 3.55 -2.04
C PHE A 129 12.56 3.90 -2.93
N GLU A 130 13.65 4.41 -2.34
CA GLU A 130 14.85 4.80 -3.06
C GLU A 130 15.44 3.62 -3.83
N LYS A 131 15.67 2.47 -3.16
CA LYS A 131 16.22 1.29 -3.84
C LYS A 131 15.34 0.76 -4.97
N ILE A 132 14.02 0.64 -4.75
CA ILE A 132 13.13 0.11 -5.80
C ILE A 132 13.02 1.12 -6.95
N ARG A 133 12.91 2.41 -6.65
CA ARG A 133 12.89 3.46 -7.68
C ARG A 133 14.17 3.42 -8.52
N ASP A 134 15.32 3.35 -7.87
CA ASP A 134 16.62 3.36 -8.55
C ASP A 134 16.78 2.09 -9.42
N MET A 135 16.32 0.93 -8.94
CA MET A 135 16.31 -0.31 -9.72
C MET A 135 15.48 -0.22 -11.02
N TYR A 136 14.26 0.32 -10.95
CA TYR A 136 13.41 0.53 -12.15
C TYR A 136 13.85 1.72 -13.01
N TRP A 137 14.71 2.59 -12.48
CA TRP A 137 15.28 3.71 -13.24
C TRP A 137 16.54 3.31 -14.00
N GLU A 138 17.40 2.50 -13.38
CA GLU A 138 18.68 2.06 -13.94
C GLU A 138 18.52 0.93 -14.95
N HIS A 139 17.47 0.11 -14.83
CA HIS A 139 17.32 -1.10 -15.63
C HIS A 139 15.96 -1.17 -16.36
N PRO A 140 15.95 -1.60 -17.64
CA PRO A 140 14.72 -1.79 -18.38
C PRO A 140 13.93 -3.01 -17.90
N THR A 141 12.61 -2.94 -18.01
CA THR A 141 11.71 -4.05 -17.70
C THR A 141 11.63 -5.06 -18.84
N VAL A 142 11.50 -6.35 -18.53
CA VAL A 142 11.44 -7.44 -19.52
C VAL A 142 10.19 -7.30 -20.41
N THR A 143 9.07 -6.85 -19.83
CA THR A 143 7.78 -6.67 -20.50
C THR A 143 7.63 -5.32 -21.21
N ARG A 144 8.60 -4.40 -21.07
CA ARG A 144 8.51 -2.97 -21.47
C ARG A 144 7.46 -2.16 -20.73
N ASP A 145 6.83 -2.71 -19.69
CA ASP A 145 5.94 -1.94 -18.83
C ASP A 145 6.70 -0.83 -18.11
N VAL A 146 6.06 0.33 -17.97
CA VAL A 146 6.64 1.48 -17.28
C VAL A 146 6.16 1.46 -15.84
N ALA A 147 7.02 1.07 -14.91
CA ALA A 147 6.75 1.13 -13.48
C ALA A 147 7.24 2.47 -12.89
N ARG A 148 6.31 3.29 -12.40
CA ARG A 148 6.63 4.54 -11.69
C ARG A 148 6.38 4.36 -10.21
N ILE A 149 7.42 4.51 -9.40
CA ILE A 149 7.34 4.35 -7.95
C ILE A 149 7.13 5.73 -7.31
N PHE A 150 6.22 5.80 -6.34
CA PHE A 150 5.88 7.02 -5.61
C PHE A 150 5.78 6.74 -4.11
N GLN A 151 6.34 7.62 -3.29
CA GLN A 151 6.18 7.61 -1.83
C GLN A 151 5.56 8.94 -1.37
N PRO A 152 4.33 8.93 -0.81
CA PRO A 152 3.64 10.15 -0.43
C PRO A 152 4.19 10.75 0.86
N CYS A 153 4.68 9.91 1.78
CA CYS A 153 5.22 10.31 3.08
C CYS A 153 6.36 9.38 3.50
N HIS A 154 7.37 9.99 4.11
CA HIS A 154 8.49 9.35 4.81
C HIS A 154 8.64 10.10 6.13
N GLU A 155 8.19 9.51 7.24
CA GLU A 155 8.13 10.18 8.55
C GLU A 155 9.22 9.70 9.52
N GLU A 156 10.01 8.68 9.15
CA GLU A 156 11.09 8.01 9.92
C GLU A 156 10.65 7.38 11.25
N HIS A 157 9.84 8.09 12.02
CA HIS A 157 9.36 7.74 13.34
C HIS A 157 7.85 7.99 13.42
N GLN A 158 7.13 7.06 14.05
CA GLN A 158 5.71 7.24 14.31
C GLN A 158 5.49 8.32 15.38
N GLN A 159 4.77 9.39 15.03
CA GLN A 159 4.40 10.47 15.95
C GLN A 159 2.89 10.59 16.11
N SER A 160 2.31 9.70 16.93
CA SER A 160 0.90 9.78 17.31
C SER A 160 0.59 11.10 18.05
N GLU A 161 -0.64 11.60 17.95
CA GLU A 161 -1.17 12.82 18.62
C GLU A 161 -0.75 14.16 18.00
N LYS A 162 0.07 14.15 16.94
CA LYS A 162 0.31 15.34 16.14
C LYS A 162 -0.71 15.39 15.00
N GLN A 163 -1.67 16.32 15.09
CA GLN A 163 -2.74 16.48 14.09
C GLN A 163 -2.25 16.52 12.64
N THR A 164 -1.05 17.04 12.36
CA THR A 164 -0.49 17.08 11.01
C THR A 164 0.07 15.72 10.55
N HIS A 165 0.69 14.96 11.46
CA HIS A 165 1.19 13.61 11.21
C HIS A 165 0.01 12.64 10.98
N ASP A 166 -1.00 12.69 11.86
CA ASP A 166 -2.19 11.83 11.75
C ASP A 166 -3.00 12.11 10.47
N ARG A 167 -3.04 13.38 10.03
CA ARG A 167 -3.68 13.75 8.75
C ARG A 167 -2.94 13.23 7.53
N LYS A 168 -1.60 13.14 7.60
CA LYS A 168 -0.78 12.57 6.53
C LYS A 168 -0.89 11.06 6.49
N ALA A 169 -0.89 10.41 7.66
CA ALA A 169 -1.15 8.98 7.78
C ALA A 169 -2.53 8.62 7.19
N LEU A 170 -3.59 9.35 7.55
CA LEU A 170 -4.94 9.16 7.00
C LEU A 170 -5.04 9.50 5.49
N ALA A 171 -4.14 10.33 4.97
CA ALA A 171 -4.07 10.62 3.53
C ALA A 171 -3.22 9.59 2.77
N GLY A 172 -2.44 8.78 3.47
CA GLY A 172 -1.77 7.62 2.91
C GLY A 172 -2.78 6.52 2.58
N PRO A 173 -2.45 5.62 1.64
CA PRO A 173 -3.24 4.40 1.43
C PRO A 173 -3.18 3.53 2.69
N ASP A 174 -4.36 3.20 3.23
CA ASP A 174 -4.58 2.10 4.18
C ASP A 174 -4.70 0.76 3.44
#